data_AF-A0A1C5XV24-F1
#
_entry.id   AF-A0A1C5XV24-F1
#
_cell.length_a   1.000
_cell.length_b   1.000
_cell.length_c   1.000
_cell.angle_alpha   90.00
_cell.angle_beta   90.00
_cell.angle_gamma   90.00
#
_symmetry.space_group_name_H-M   'P 1'
#
loop_
_entity.id
_entity.type
_entity.pdbx_description
1 polymer ?
#
loop_
_entity_poly.entity_id
_entity_poly.type
_entity_poly.pdbx_seq_one_letter_code
_entity_poly.pdbx_strand_id
1 'polypeptide(L)'
;MTADLAAQQMEEKVRSVGTISQDGLLYILKEEDNGWLYVESGNVRGFVKASEIYTEDAAQELLDVYQTQARLKASKENKDYTGIEGIAKTAQALIDAKDNQAYTYLHATVKQTVADKEPALVSDQLDTDKKGTLNIQEEKNADSRVVGTMTAGELCYILADEDSDWVYVESGDVRGFAEKKYLKSDAETKAQVTERGADAYSMAEENMDPEDNKALYYTLTSTKEGTPSGEIRQSMIEYASQFVGNPYVWGGTSLTNGADCSGFVQQIYKAYGYDLPRVAEDQSQYGTKIPVEDAQPGDLIFYAKNGYVYHVVMYAGDGKTIEAANEDVGIIYGTVYDKDAVWATRILDDNYTVAGGGIGTVNATEEMYGADLGNFTITYYCACEICCNKADGITATGTPVIEGQTIAVDPSVIPYGTKVIIGGHVFTAEDCGGAIKKNHIDVYVNSHEEALALGVTNAEVYLVK
;
A
#
# COMPACT_ATOMS: atom_id res chain seq x y z
N MET A 1 8.50 25.41 37.21
CA MET A 1 7.34 25.33 36.30
C MET A 1 6.27 26.23 36.86
N THR A 2 6.06 27.40 36.27
CA THR A 2 5.07 28.39 36.72
C THR A 2 3.70 28.01 36.19
N ALA A 3 2.67 28.34 36.98
CA ALA A 3 1.28 27.95 36.80
C ALA A 3 0.65 28.36 35.44
N ASP A 4 1.31 29.22 34.66
CA ASP A 4 0.84 29.65 33.34
C ASP A 4 0.93 28.57 32.27
N LEU A 5 1.88 27.62 32.34
CA LEU A 5 1.95 26.52 31.36
C LEU A 5 0.81 25.51 31.53
N ALA A 6 0.35 25.34 32.77
CA ALA A 6 -0.79 24.46 33.06
C ALA A 6 -2.12 25.12 32.65
N ALA A 7 -2.20 26.45 32.64
CA ALA A 7 -3.38 27.18 32.20
C ALA A 7 -3.54 27.20 30.67
N GLN A 8 -2.43 27.27 29.91
CA GLN A 8 -2.48 27.19 28.44
C GLN A 8 -2.93 25.83 27.90
N GLN A 9 -2.72 24.74 28.66
CA GLN A 9 -3.21 23.41 28.28
C GLN A 9 -4.71 23.20 28.54
N MET A 10 -5.40 24.14 29.20
CA MET A 10 -6.82 24.01 29.53
C MET A 10 -7.77 24.66 28.50
N GLU A 11 -7.27 25.42 27.52
CA GLU A 11 -8.13 26.15 26.57
C GLU A 11 -8.28 25.49 25.18
N GLU A 12 -7.49 24.45 24.88
CA GLU A 12 -7.73 23.56 23.74
C GLU A 12 -7.66 22.12 24.26
N LYS A 13 -8.58 21.25 23.82
CA LYS A 13 -8.59 19.82 24.17
C LYS A 13 -7.41 19.08 23.51
N VAL A 14 -6.18 19.52 23.73
CA VAL A 14 -4.99 18.98 23.07
C VAL A 14 -4.52 17.75 23.82
N ARG A 15 -4.85 16.57 23.29
CA ARG A 15 -4.29 15.29 23.74
C ARG A 15 -2.96 15.07 23.04
N SER A 16 -1.88 14.84 23.78
CA SER A 16 -0.62 14.39 23.19
C SER A 16 -0.77 12.97 22.64
N VAL A 17 -0.45 12.79 21.36
CA VAL A 17 -0.63 11.52 20.63
C VAL A 17 0.68 10.75 20.46
N GLY A 18 1.82 11.44 20.54
CA GLY A 18 3.15 10.85 20.54
C GLY A 18 4.23 11.84 20.96
N THR A 19 5.46 11.36 21.12
CA THR A 19 6.64 12.16 21.45
C THR A 19 7.80 11.82 20.53
N ILE A 20 8.49 12.85 20.03
CA ILE A 20 9.69 12.72 19.22
C ILE A 20 10.88 13.34 19.97
N SER A 21 12.05 12.68 19.94
CA SER A 21 13.26 13.20 20.57
C SER A 21 13.93 14.26 19.69
N GLN A 22 14.85 15.03 20.27
CA GLN A 22 15.74 15.91 19.52
C GLN A 22 16.43 15.14 18.38
N ASP A 23 16.54 15.79 17.22
CA ASP A 23 17.04 15.24 15.94
C ASP A 23 16.21 14.05 15.40
N GLY A 24 14.97 13.90 15.87
CA GLY A 24 14.05 12.92 15.34
C GLY A 24 13.55 13.31 13.95
N LEU A 25 13.32 12.30 13.11
CA LEU A 25 12.82 12.49 11.76
C LEU A 25 11.30 12.61 11.76
N LEU A 26 10.82 13.65 11.10
CA LEU A 26 9.40 13.83 10.79
C LEU A 26 9.25 14.32 9.35
N TYR A 27 8.10 14.04 8.78
CA TYR A 27 7.69 14.50 7.47
C TYR A 27 6.59 15.53 7.65
N ILE A 28 6.75 16.69 7.02
CA ILE A 28 5.71 17.70 6.99
C ILE A 28 4.70 17.27 5.92
N LEU A 29 3.49 16.95 6.36
CA LEU A 29 2.39 16.56 5.49
C LEU A 29 1.57 17.77 5.03
N LYS A 30 1.43 18.78 5.91
CA LYS A 30 0.74 20.05 5.60
C LYS A 30 1.20 21.16 6.54
N GLU A 31 1.33 22.37 6.00
CA GLU A 31 1.53 23.59 6.80
C GLU A 31 0.18 24.22 7.14
N GLU A 32 0.00 24.63 8.39
CA GLU A 32 -1.18 25.37 8.84
C GLU A 32 -0.87 26.86 9.00
N ASP A 33 -1.82 27.71 8.63
CA ASP A 33 -1.68 29.18 8.65
C ASP A 33 -1.39 29.77 10.04
N ASN A 34 -1.51 28.97 11.10
CA ASN A 34 -1.29 29.34 12.49
C ASN A 34 0.08 28.95 13.05
N GLY A 35 1.04 28.57 12.18
CA GLY A 35 2.40 28.22 12.58
C GLY A 35 2.53 26.80 13.16
N TRP A 36 1.51 25.97 12.94
CA TRP A 36 1.57 24.54 13.19
C TRP A 36 1.81 23.77 11.90
N LEU A 37 2.42 22.60 12.04
CA LEU A 37 2.69 21.68 10.95
C LEU A 37 1.99 20.39 11.29
N TYR A 38 1.18 19.90 10.36
CA TYR A 38 0.69 18.54 10.39
C TYR A 38 1.80 17.62 9.89
N VAL A 39 2.20 16.68 10.74
CA VAL A 39 3.40 15.88 10.53
C VAL A 39 3.16 14.40 10.75
N GLU A 40 4.00 13.59 10.11
CA GLU A 40 4.11 12.16 10.34
C GLU A 40 5.52 11.81 10.80
N SER A 41 5.64 10.97 11.83
CA SER A 41 6.92 10.43 12.27
C SER A 41 6.74 8.98 12.71
N GLY A 42 7.21 8.05 11.88
CA GLY A 42 6.93 6.63 12.06
C GLY A 42 5.43 6.37 12.06
N ASN A 43 4.93 5.69 13.10
CA ASN A 43 3.51 5.34 13.25
C ASN A 43 2.74 6.37 14.08
N VAL A 44 3.09 7.65 13.99
CA VAL A 44 2.39 8.73 14.70
C VAL A 44 2.15 9.89 13.74
N ARG A 45 0.89 10.26 13.56
CA ARG A 45 0.48 11.54 12.97
C ARG A 45 0.06 12.51 14.06
N GLY A 46 0.37 13.79 13.90
CA GLY A 46 0.06 14.82 14.89
C GLY A 46 0.44 16.21 14.42
N PHE A 47 0.40 17.17 15.34
CA PHE A 47 0.77 18.55 15.07
C PHE A 47 1.98 18.96 15.89
N VAL A 48 2.92 19.62 15.25
CA VAL A 48 4.10 20.23 15.89
C VAL A 48 4.18 21.70 15.50
N LYS A 49 4.81 22.53 16.35
CA LYS A 49 5.01 23.93 15.98
C LYS A 49 6.16 24.04 14.99
N ALA A 50 5.99 24.86 13.96
CA ALA A 50 7.05 25.15 12.99
C ALA A 50 8.32 25.67 13.67
N SER A 51 8.17 26.42 14.77
CA SER A 51 9.30 26.95 15.56
C SER A 51 10.10 25.90 16.34
N GLU A 52 9.59 24.67 16.44
CA GLU A 52 10.20 23.58 17.22
C GLU A 52 10.92 22.55 16.33
N ILE A 53 10.94 22.77 15.02
CA ILE A 53 11.56 21.87 14.04
C ILE A 53 12.63 22.60 13.23
N TYR A 54 13.58 21.83 12.69
CA TYR A 54 14.51 22.30 11.67
C TYR A 54 13.91 22.01 10.30
N THR A 55 13.94 22.98 9.40
CA THR A 55 13.52 22.85 7.99
C THR A 55 14.67 23.25 7.06
N GLU A 56 14.50 22.98 5.76
CA GLU A 56 15.39 23.43 4.70
C GLU A 56 16.86 22.99 4.92
N ASP A 57 17.83 23.88 4.71
CA ASP A 57 19.26 23.60 4.75
C ASP A 57 19.71 22.93 6.06
N ALA A 58 19.13 23.33 7.19
CA ALA A 58 19.47 22.75 8.50
C ALA A 58 18.94 21.32 8.68
N ALA A 59 17.80 20.99 8.08
CA ALA A 59 17.28 19.62 8.06
C ALA A 59 18.06 18.76 7.05
N GLN A 60 18.47 19.34 5.92
CA GLN A 60 19.23 18.65 4.88
C GLN A 60 20.60 18.19 5.37
N GLU A 61 21.31 19.01 6.17
CA GLU A 61 22.59 18.62 6.76
C GLU A 61 22.46 17.37 7.66
N LEU A 62 21.39 17.29 8.46
CA LEU A 62 21.11 16.12 9.31
C LEU A 62 20.67 14.91 8.48
N LEU A 63 19.87 15.14 7.44
CA LEU A 63 19.44 14.11 6.51
C LEU A 63 20.63 13.46 5.79
N ASP A 64 21.59 14.25 5.31
CA ASP A 64 22.80 13.77 4.64
C ASP A 64 23.66 12.91 5.59
N VAL A 65 23.73 13.29 6.87
CA VAL A 65 24.39 12.50 7.91
C VAL A 65 23.68 11.16 8.10
N TYR A 66 22.35 11.14 8.19
CA TYR A 66 21.58 9.89 8.33
C TYR A 66 21.66 8.99 7.10
N GLN A 67 21.59 9.55 5.89
CA GLN A 67 21.78 8.81 4.66
C GLN A 67 23.18 8.20 4.58
N THR A 68 24.20 8.94 4.99
CA THR A 68 25.58 8.45 5.05
C THR A 68 25.72 7.31 6.04
N GLN A 69 25.15 7.45 7.25
CA GLN A 69 25.16 6.40 8.27
C GLN A 69 24.40 5.15 7.81
N ALA A 70 23.25 5.33 7.17
CA ALA A 70 22.45 4.24 6.61
C ALA A 70 23.20 3.50 5.50
N ARG A 71 23.83 4.21 4.55
CA ARG A 71 24.67 3.61 3.50
C ARG A 71 25.87 2.86 4.07
N LEU A 72 26.52 3.41 5.11
CA LEU A 72 27.62 2.74 5.81
C LEU A 72 27.16 1.48 6.56
N LYS A 73 25.97 1.52 7.17
CA LYS A 73 25.36 0.36 7.82
C LYS A 73 25.00 -0.72 6.80
N ALA A 74 24.30 -0.36 5.73
CA ALA A 74 23.98 -1.25 4.60
C ALA A 74 25.24 -1.88 4.00
N SER A 75 26.29 -1.08 3.76
CA SER A 75 27.59 -1.59 3.28
C SER A 75 28.29 -2.53 4.26
N LYS A 76 28.25 -2.24 5.57
CA LYS A 76 28.82 -3.14 6.60
C LYS A 76 28.05 -4.45 6.73
N GLU A 77 26.73 -4.39 6.54
CA GLU A 77 25.81 -5.53 6.64
C GLU A 77 25.66 -6.27 5.30
N ASN A 78 26.33 -5.80 4.24
CA ASN A 78 26.24 -6.30 2.88
C ASN A 78 24.79 -6.40 2.36
N LYS A 79 23.97 -5.42 2.74
CA LYS A 79 22.58 -5.23 2.34
C LYS A 79 22.44 -4.03 1.40
N ASP A 80 21.39 -4.03 0.60
CA ASP A 80 21.03 -2.87 -0.21
C ASP A 80 20.60 -1.69 0.69
N TYR A 81 20.90 -0.48 0.22
CA TYR A 81 20.46 0.74 0.90
C TYR A 81 18.96 0.93 0.64
N THR A 82 18.15 0.80 1.69
CA THR A 82 16.68 0.90 1.61
C THR A 82 16.12 2.23 2.13
N GLY A 83 16.98 3.12 2.66
CA GLY A 83 16.58 4.40 3.23
C GLY A 83 17.24 4.66 4.58
N ILE A 84 16.72 5.63 5.34
CA ILE A 84 17.23 6.02 6.66
C ILE A 84 16.46 5.36 7.81
N GLU A 85 15.56 4.43 7.50
CA GLU A 85 14.78 3.70 8.49
C GLU A 85 15.69 2.99 9.50
N GLY A 86 15.48 3.26 10.80
CA GLY A 86 16.28 2.71 11.89
C GLY A 86 17.61 3.42 12.15
N ILE A 87 17.94 4.48 11.42
CA ILE A 87 19.05 5.41 11.73
C ILE A 87 18.51 6.66 12.44
N ALA A 88 17.49 7.31 11.88
CA ALA A 88 16.83 8.43 12.51
C ALA A 88 15.75 7.96 13.48
N LYS A 89 15.65 8.60 14.65
CA LYS A 89 14.61 8.27 15.63
C LYS A 89 13.26 8.82 15.15
N THR A 90 12.23 8.00 15.20
CA THR A 90 10.85 8.40 14.91
C THR A 90 10.06 8.55 16.21
N ALA A 91 8.86 9.13 16.12
CA ALA A 91 8.02 9.38 17.27
C ALA A 91 7.54 8.07 17.93
N GLN A 92 7.52 8.08 19.25
CA GLN A 92 6.90 7.03 20.05
C GLN A 92 5.42 7.37 20.27
N ALA A 93 4.53 6.43 19.93
CA ALA A 93 3.10 6.57 20.15
C ALA A 93 2.78 6.58 21.65
N LEU A 94 1.95 7.52 22.09
CA LEU A 94 1.42 7.58 23.47
C LEU A 94 0.00 7.00 23.58
N ILE A 95 -0.65 6.80 22.44
CA ILE A 95 -2.03 6.32 22.33
C ILE A 95 -2.13 5.33 21.17
N ASP A 96 -3.16 4.47 21.20
CA ASP A 96 -3.47 3.56 20.10
C ASP A 96 -3.82 4.37 18.83
N ALA A 97 -3.39 3.89 17.67
CA ALA A 97 -3.62 4.57 16.40
C ALA A 97 -5.12 4.80 16.13
N LYS A 98 -6.00 3.87 16.54
CA LYS A 98 -7.46 4.01 16.40
C LYS A 98 -8.04 5.17 17.22
N ASP A 99 -7.34 5.54 18.30
CA ASP A 99 -7.73 6.62 19.20
C ASP A 99 -7.05 7.95 18.84
N ASN A 100 -6.16 7.94 17.83
CA ASN A 100 -5.47 9.11 17.33
C ASN A 100 -6.27 9.78 16.20
N GLN A 101 -7.04 10.80 16.56
CA GLN A 101 -7.86 11.56 15.62
C GLN A 101 -7.06 12.30 14.53
N ALA A 102 -5.75 12.49 14.73
CA ALA A 102 -4.89 13.14 13.74
C ALA A 102 -4.85 12.36 12.41
N TYR A 103 -5.02 11.02 12.43
CA TYR A 103 -5.08 10.22 11.20
C TYR A 103 -6.20 10.62 10.25
N THR A 104 -7.29 11.16 10.78
CA THR A 104 -8.45 11.61 10.01
C THR A 104 -8.44 13.12 9.73
N TYR A 105 -7.37 13.83 10.09
CA TYR A 105 -7.32 15.29 10.00
C TYR A 105 -7.48 15.83 8.58
N LEU A 106 -6.77 15.22 7.62
CA LEU A 106 -6.89 15.58 6.20
C LEU A 106 -8.31 15.29 5.68
N HIS A 107 -8.97 14.24 6.16
CA HIS A 107 -10.36 13.92 5.80
C HIS A 107 -11.40 14.92 6.35
N ALA A 108 -11.09 15.63 7.44
CA ALA A 108 -11.97 16.69 7.99
C ALA A 108 -11.76 18.06 7.32
N THR A 109 -10.58 18.28 6.74
CA THR A 109 -10.23 19.52 6.01
C THR A 109 -10.50 19.40 4.50
N VAL A 110 -10.49 18.18 3.96
CA VAL A 110 -10.98 17.87 2.62
C VAL A 110 -12.49 17.69 2.69
N LYS A 111 -13.25 18.70 2.23
CA LYS A 111 -14.64 18.44 1.82
C LYS A 111 -14.59 17.38 0.73
N GLN A 112 -15.45 16.37 0.81
CA GLN A 112 -15.68 15.42 -0.27
C GLN A 112 -16.08 16.23 -1.51
N THR A 113 -15.15 16.40 -2.44
CA THR A 113 -15.41 17.02 -3.74
C THR A 113 -14.84 16.08 -4.78
N VAL A 114 -15.75 15.45 -5.53
CA VAL A 114 -15.53 15.29 -6.98
C VAL A 114 -14.94 16.62 -7.41
N ALA A 115 -13.71 16.67 -7.93
CA ALA A 115 -13.20 17.94 -8.44
C ALA A 115 -14.25 18.48 -9.41
N ASP A 116 -14.85 19.63 -9.08
CA ASP A 116 -15.88 20.23 -9.92
C ASP A 116 -15.22 20.47 -11.28
N LYS A 117 -15.65 19.71 -12.29
CA LYS A 117 -15.07 19.78 -13.63
C LYS A 117 -15.55 21.06 -14.27
N GLU A 118 -14.70 22.09 -14.25
CA GLU A 118 -15.03 23.37 -14.86
C GLU A 118 -14.66 23.35 -16.34
N PRO A 119 -15.63 23.33 -17.27
CA PRO A 119 -15.33 23.23 -18.69
C PRO A 119 -14.65 24.52 -19.17
N ALA A 120 -13.61 24.35 -19.98
CA ALA A 120 -12.86 25.43 -20.59
C ALA A 120 -12.54 25.10 -22.06
N LEU A 121 -12.53 26.12 -22.91
CA LEU A 121 -12.13 25.99 -24.30
C LEU A 121 -10.80 26.69 -24.55
N VAL A 122 -9.95 26.11 -25.39
CA VAL A 122 -8.70 26.77 -25.78
C VAL A 122 -9.02 28.04 -26.57
N SER A 123 -8.38 29.15 -26.19
CA SER A 123 -8.61 30.46 -26.78
C SER A 123 -7.96 30.58 -28.18
N ASP A 124 -8.48 31.50 -28.98
CA ASP A 124 -7.92 31.79 -30.32
C ASP A 124 -6.62 32.61 -30.26
N GLN A 125 -6.18 32.99 -29.05
CA GLN A 125 -5.02 33.84 -28.79
C GLN A 125 -3.83 33.01 -28.30
N LEU A 126 -3.47 31.97 -29.06
CA LEU A 126 -2.28 31.16 -28.78
C LEU A 126 -1.01 31.91 -29.21
N ASP A 127 0.11 31.59 -28.55
CA ASP A 127 1.41 32.14 -28.93
C ASP A 127 1.76 31.76 -30.38
N THR A 128 2.09 32.76 -31.19
CA THR A 128 2.47 32.58 -32.60
C THR A 128 3.74 31.73 -32.74
N ASP A 129 4.59 31.70 -31.72
CA ASP A 129 5.82 30.92 -31.72
C ASP A 129 5.58 29.41 -31.49
N LYS A 130 4.42 29.04 -30.90
CA LYS A 130 3.99 27.66 -30.65
C LYS A 130 3.12 27.08 -31.78
N LYS A 131 3.15 27.66 -32.99
CA LYS A 131 2.36 27.22 -34.17
C LYS A 131 0.84 27.08 -33.93
N GLY A 132 0.28 27.82 -32.98
CA GLY A 132 -1.14 27.74 -32.66
C GLY A 132 -1.53 26.50 -31.85
N THR A 133 -0.60 25.95 -31.07
CA THR A 133 -0.83 24.81 -30.18
C THR A 133 -0.61 25.20 -28.72
N LEU A 134 -1.51 24.76 -27.84
CA LEU A 134 -1.35 24.79 -26.39
C LEU A 134 -0.77 23.46 -25.93
N ASN A 135 0.36 23.50 -25.24
CA ASN A 135 0.96 22.31 -24.64
C ASN A 135 0.34 22.05 -23.27
N ILE A 136 0.00 20.79 -23.02
CA ILE A 136 -0.26 20.26 -21.69
C ILE A 136 1.06 19.68 -21.19
N GLN A 137 1.55 20.21 -20.07
CA GLN A 137 2.86 19.90 -19.50
C GLN A 137 2.76 18.92 -18.33
N GLU A 138 3.80 18.12 -18.14
CA GLU A 138 3.92 17.20 -17.01
C GLU A 138 4.04 17.94 -15.65
N GLU A 139 4.63 19.14 -15.63
CA GLU A 139 4.80 20.01 -14.45
C GLU A 139 4.35 21.46 -14.76
N LYS A 140 4.23 22.31 -13.71
CA LYS A 140 3.82 23.74 -13.81
C LYS A 140 4.88 24.67 -14.42
N ASN A 141 5.50 24.28 -15.53
CA ASN A 141 6.51 25.10 -16.20
C ASN A 141 6.60 24.79 -17.70
N ALA A 142 7.06 25.79 -18.47
CA ALA A 142 7.12 25.71 -19.93
C ALA A 142 8.24 24.79 -20.46
N ASP A 143 9.22 24.44 -19.63
CA ASP A 143 10.37 23.59 -20.01
C ASP A 143 10.13 22.10 -19.73
N SER A 144 9.02 21.78 -19.06
CA SER A 144 8.59 20.42 -18.76
C SER A 144 8.26 19.62 -20.02
N ARG A 145 8.29 18.29 -19.88
CA ARG A 145 7.79 17.35 -20.90
C ARG A 145 6.35 17.69 -21.27
N VAL A 146 6.09 17.66 -22.58
CA VAL A 146 4.75 17.84 -23.15
C VAL A 146 4.06 16.49 -23.17
N VAL A 147 2.96 16.37 -22.44
CA VAL A 147 2.18 15.11 -22.31
C VAL A 147 1.03 15.05 -23.29
N GLY A 148 0.56 16.20 -23.77
CA GLY A 148 -0.36 16.28 -24.89
C GLY A 148 -0.48 17.71 -25.41
N THR A 149 -1.23 17.86 -26.48
CA THR A 149 -1.37 19.13 -27.19
C THR A 149 -2.81 19.42 -27.55
N MET A 150 -3.19 20.69 -27.48
CA MET A 150 -4.51 21.17 -27.87
C MET A 150 -4.42 22.34 -28.85
N THR A 151 -5.47 22.58 -29.62
CA THR A 151 -5.62 23.70 -30.55
C THR A 151 -6.85 24.55 -30.20
N ALA A 152 -6.96 25.73 -30.80
CA ALA A 152 -8.05 26.67 -30.50
C ALA A 152 -9.43 26.03 -30.69
N GLY A 153 -10.30 26.19 -29.69
CA GLY A 153 -11.66 25.63 -29.68
C GLY A 153 -11.79 24.22 -29.12
N GLU A 154 -10.69 23.55 -28.76
CA GLU A 154 -10.73 22.24 -28.11
C GLU A 154 -11.10 22.35 -26.63
N LEU A 155 -11.75 21.30 -26.14
CA LEU A 155 -12.33 21.26 -24.80
C LEU A 155 -11.38 20.65 -23.79
N CYS A 156 -11.28 21.24 -22.61
CA CYS A 156 -10.70 20.64 -21.43
C CYS A 156 -11.53 20.96 -20.19
N TYR A 157 -11.26 20.26 -19.09
CA TYR A 157 -11.85 20.51 -17.80
C TYR A 157 -10.76 20.94 -16.85
N ILE A 158 -10.92 22.10 -16.23
CA ILE A 158 -10.05 22.54 -15.14
C ILE A 158 -10.46 21.74 -13.91
N LEU A 159 -9.50 21.01 -13.34
CA LEU A 159 -9.71 20.10 -12.21
C LEU A 159 -9.13 20.65 -10.90
N ALA A 160 -8.06 21.45 -10.97
CA ALA A 160 -7.42 22.06 -9.81
C ALA A 160 -6.63 23.31 -10.22
N ASP A 161 -6.15 24.03 -9.20
CA ASP A 161 -5.32 25.23 -9.34
C ASP A 161 -5.97 26.36 -10.14
N GLU A 162 -7.30 26.52 -10.08
CA GLU A 162 -8.00 27.53 -10.89
C GLU A 162 -7.41 28.93 -10.69
N ASP A 163 -6.90 29.28 -9.50
CA ASP A 163 -6.31 30.60 -9.22
C ASP A 163 -4.84 30.78 -9.67
N SER A 164 -4.24 29.77 -10.31
CA SER A 164 -2.85 29.77 -10.78
C SER A 164 -2.71 30.18 -12.24
N ASP A 165 -1.51 30.63 -12.63
CA ASP A 165 -1.14 30.85 -14.04
C ASP A 165 -1.06 29.52 -14.82
N TRP A 166 -0.77 28.42 -14.13
CA TRP A 166 -0.80 27.05 -14.63
C TRP A 166 -1.90 26.29 -13.91
N VAL A 167 -2.93 25.89 -14.65
CA VAL A 167 -4.07 25.13 -14.15
C VAL A 167 -3.90 23.66 -14.49
N TYR A 168 -4.40 22.79 -13.62
CA TYR A 168 -4.43 21.36 -13.90
C TYR A 168 -5.68 21.00 -14.69
N VAL A 169 -5.50 20.35 -15.84
CA VAL A 169 -6.57 20.09 -16.81
C VAL A 169 -6.68 18.63 -17.20
N GLU A 170 -7.89 18.23 -17.58
CA GLU A 170 -8.20 16.97 -18.26
C GLU A 170 -8.82 17.25 -19.62
N SER A 171 -8.32 16.61 -20.67
CA SER A 171 -8.87 16.68 -22.01
C SER A 171 -8.76 15.31 -22.68
N GLY A 172 -9.89 14.61 -22.79
CA GLY A 172 -9.89 13.20 -23.18
C GLY A 172 -9.12 12.35 -22.17
N ASP A 173 -8.14 11.60 -22.65
CA ASP A 173 -7.25 10.75 -21.85
C ASP A 173 -5.99 11.50 -21.35
N VAL A 174 -5.80 12.76 -21.76
CA VAL A 174 -4.63 13.56 -21.37
C VAL A 174 -4.93 14.39 -20.12
N ARG A 175 -4.07 14.27 -19.11
CA ARG A 175 -4.05 15.17 -17.95
C ARG A 175 -2.68 15.80 -17.75
N GLY A 176 -2.66 17.04 -17.28
CA GLY A 176 -1.44 17.78 -16.98
C GLY A 176 -1.70 19.27 -16.82
N PHE A 177 -0.68 20.10 -16.97
CA PHE A 177 -0.75 21.53 -16.72
C PHE A 177 -0.80 22.36 -17.98
N ALA A 178 -1.75 23.30 -18.02
CA ALA A 178 -1.88 24.25 -19.12
C ALA A 178 -1.84 25.69 -18.58
N GLU A 179 -1.31 26.62 -19.38
CA GLU A 179 -1.30 28.04 -19.03
C GLU A 179 -2.73 28.61 -19.10
N LYS A 180 -3.26 29.07 -17.96
CA LYS A 180 -4.65 29.54 -17.80
C LYS A 180 -5.03 30.65 -18.77
N LYS A 181 -4.10 31.55 -19.10
CA LYS A 181 -4.33 32.66 -20.04
C LYS A 181 -4.78 32.20 -21.45
N TYR A 182 -4.55 30.94 -21.81
CA TYR A 182 -4.98 30.36 -23.08
C TYR A 182 -6.29 29.57 -22.97
N LEU A 183 -6.96 29.56 -21.80
CA LEU A 183 -8.21 28.85 -21.58
C LEU A 183 -9.35 29.84 -21.32
N LYS A 184 -10.45 29.69 -22.05
CA LYS A 184 -11.72 30.40 -21.85
C LYS A 184 -12.60 29.56 -20.94
N SER A 185 -12.77 29.99 -19.69
CA SER A 185 -13.65 29.35 -18.69
C SER A 185 -14.72 30.32 -18.16
N ASP A 186 -15.13 31.30 -18.96
CA ASP A 186 -16.22 32.23 -18.59
C ASP A 186 -17.61 31.55 -18.62
N ALA A 187 -18.60 32.21 -18.00
CA ALA A 187 -19.96 31.66 -17.87
C ALA A 187 -20.64 31.39 -19.22
N GLU A 188 -20.31 32.16 -20.27
CA GLU A 188 -20.86 31.96 -21.62
C GLU A 188 -20.28 30.68 -22.24
N THR A 189 -18.97 30.49 -22.10
CA THR A 189 -18.27 29.27 -22.53
C THR A 189 -18.82 28.03 -21.81
N LYS A 190 -18.99 28.10 -20.48
CA LYS A 190 -19.56 26.99 -19.69
C LYS A 190 -20.97 26.63 -20.13
N ALA A 191 -21.82 27.63 -20.38
CA ALA A 191 -23.18 27.42 -20.88
C ALA A 191 -23.18 26.81 -22.28
N GLN A 192 -22.29 27.26 -23.17
CA GLN A 192 -22.17 26.74 -24.54
C GLN A 192 -21.78 25.25 -24.55
N VAL A 193 -20.78 24.85 -23.75
CA VAL A 193 -20.36 23.45 -23.65
C VAL A 193 -21.48 22.57 -23.10
N THR A 194 -22.20 23.07 -22.09
CA THR A 194 -23.36 22.37 -21.49
C THR A 194 -24.50 22.19 -22.49
N GLU A 195 -24.80 23.19 -23.30
CA GLU A 195 -25.89 23.15 -24.28
C GLU A 195 -25.58 22.25 -25.49
N ARG A 196 -24.34 22.30 -25.99
CA ARG A 196 -23.92 21.52 -27.17
C ARG A 196 -23.52 20.08 -26.83
N GLY A 197 -23.17 19.82 -25.57
CA GLY A 197 -22.61 18.56 -25.11
C GLY A 197 -21.11 18.44 -25.42
N ALA A 198 -20.39 17.75 -24.54
CA ALA A 198 -18.93 17.57 -24.67
C ALA A 198 -18.53 16.85 -25.96
N ASP A 199 -19.36 15.94 -26.46
CA ASP A 199 -19.12 15.17 -27.69
C ASP A 199 -19.06 16.04 -28.96
N ALA A 200 -19.48 17.30 -28.89
CA ALA A 200 -19.42 18.24 -30.00
C ALA A 200 -18.03 18.89 -30.19
N TYR A 201 -17.08 18.62 -29.29
CA TYR A 201 -15.75 19.23 -29.26
C TYR A 201 -14.67 18.15 -29.40
N SER A 202 -13.57 18.48 -30.09
CA SER A 202 -12.35 17.67 -30.01
C SER A 202 -11.59 17.96 -28.73
N MET A 203 -10.80 16.99 -28.31
CA MET A 203 -10.00 16.97 -27.08
C MET A 203 -8.52 16.87 -27.45
N ALA A 204 -7.64 16.94 -26.46
CA ALA A 204 -6.20 16.91 -26.65
C ALA A 204 -5.72 15.69 -27.44
N GLU A 205 -4.71 15.92 -28.28
CA GLU A 205 -3.89 14.87 -28.87
C GLU A 205 -2.88 14.39 -27.83
N GLU A 206 -2.83 13.07 -27.64
CA GLU A 206 -1.91 12.40 -26.74
C GLU A 206 -0.52 12.30 -27.36
N ASN A 207 0.51 12.78 -26.64
CA ASN A 207 1.89 12.75 -27.13
C ASN A 207 2.73 11.62 -26.52
N MET A 208 2.14 10.84 -25.62
CA MET A 208 2.77 9.73 -24.90
C MET A 208 1.72 8.88 -24.19
N ASP A 209 2.01 7.61 -23.98
CA ASP A 209 1.07 6.68 -23.33
C ASP A 209 0.70 7.13 -21.90
N PRO A 210 -0.53 6.83 -21.40
CA PRO A 210 -0.99 7.32 -20.10
C PRO A 210 -0.16 6.78 -18.93
N GLU A 211 0.42 5.58 -19.09
CA GLU A 211 1.30 4.93 -18.12
C GLU A 211 2.60 5.70 -17.88
N ASP A 212 3.07 6.46 -18.89
CA ASP A 212 4.31 7.24 -18.82
C ASP A 212 4.08 8.70 -18.37
N ASN A 213 2.82 9.15 -18.32
CA ASN A 213 2.43 10.52 -17.97
C ASN A 213 2.30 10.69 -16.44
N LYS A 214 3.32 11.23 -15.79
CA LYS A 214 3.32 11.44 -14.32
C LYS A 214 2.29 12.47 -13.86
N ALA A 215 1.90 13.38 -14.74
CA ALA A 215 0.89 14.41 -14.46
C ALA A 215 -0.52 13.82 -14.33
N LEU A 216 -0.76 12.58 -14.80
CA LEU A 216 -2.03 11.88 -14.61
C LEU A 216 -2.46 11.80 -13.14
N TYR A 217 -1.46 11.81 -12.24
CA TYR A 217 -1.60 11.66 -10.80
C TYR A 217 -1.45 12.98 -10.03
N TYR A 218 -1.41 14.14 -10.70
CA TYR A 218 -1.09 15.41 -10.03
C TYR A 218 -2.12 15.87 -8.98
N THR A 219 -3.41 15.60 -9.20
CA THR A 219 -4.45 15.84 -8.17
C THR A 219 -4.38 14.84 -7.01
N LEU A 220 -3.55 13.81 -7.13
CA LEU A 220 -3.21 12.90 -6.06
C LEU A 220 -1.97 13.48 -5.36
N THR A 221 -2.20 14.27 -4.32
CA THR A 221 -1.10 14.70 -3.45
C THR A 221 -0.63 13.48 -2.65
N SER A 222 0.48 12.90 -3.08
CA SER A 222 1.31 11.91 -2.36
C SER A 222 0.60 10.61 -1.95
N THR A 223 0.39 9.71 -2.93
CA THR A 223 0.62 8.30 -2.64
C THR A 223 2.14 8.09 -2.63
N LYS A 224 2.73 7.92 -1.45
CA LYS A 224 4.09 7.40 -1.32
C LYS A 224 4.17 6.11 -2.17
N GLU A 225 5.24 5.90 -2.92
CA GLU A 225 5.57 4.55 -3.39
C GLU A 225 5.49 3.63 -2.17
N GLY A 226 4.60 2.64 -2.22
CA GLY A 226 4.59 1.62 -1.20
C GLY A 226 5.94 0.92 -1.24
N THR A 227 6.88 1.36 -0.41
CA THR A 227 8.02 0.52 -0.05
C THR A 227 7.40 -0.77 0.48
N PRO A 228 7.71 -1.95 -0.07
CA PRO A 228 7.08 -3.20 0.32
C PRO A 228 7.49 -3.55 1.76
N SER A 229 6.80 -2.97 2.74
CA SER A 229 6.81 -3.45 4.12
C SER A 229 5.71 -4.50 4.23
N GLY A 230 6.07 -5.76 3.97
CA GLY A 230 5.23 -6.91 4.29
C GLY A 230 5.30 -8.00 3.24
N GLU A 231 6.20 -8.96 3.40
CA GLU A 231 6.29 -10.18 2.58
C GLU A 231 4.93 -10.92 2.49
N ILE A 232 4.09 -10.83 3.54
CA ILE A 232 2.70 -11.33 3.54
C ILE A 232 1.81 -10.60 2.55
N ARG A 233 1.92 -9.27 2.45
CA ARG A 233 1.09 -8.47 1.54
C ARG A 233 1.36 -8.92 0.11
N GLN A 234 2.64 -9.02 -0.26
CA GLN A 234 3.06 -9.48 -1.57
C GLN A 234 2.61 -10.93 -1.83
N SER A 235 2.84 -11.83 -0.87
CA SER A 235 2.38 -13.22 -0.95
C SER A 235 0.86 -13.31 -1.18
N MET A 236 0.08 -12.51 -0.46
CA MET A 236 -1.39 -12.49 -0.58
C MET A 236 -1.85 -12.01 -1.95
N ILE A 237 -1.17 -11.00 -2.53
CA ILE A 237 -1.41 -10.57 -3.91
C ILE A 237 -1.10 -11.71 -4.87
N GLU A 238 0.08 -12.34 -4.76
CA GLU A 238 0.49 -13.45 -5.62
C GLU A 238 -0.46 -14.65 -5.53
N TYR A 239 -0.95 -14.96 -4.33
CA TYR A 239 -1.95 -16.01 -4.13
C TYR A 239 -3.27 -15.66 -4.81
N ALA A 240 -3.78 -14.43 -4.61
CA ALA A 240 -5.00 -13.97 -5.25
C ALA A 240 -4.89 -13.96 -6.79
N SER A 241 -3.72 -13.57 -7.31
CA SER A 241 -3.41 -13.53 -8.74
C SER A 241 -3.56 -14.89 -9.43
N GLN A 242 -3.36 -16.01 -8.73
CA GLN A 242 -3.50 -17.36 -9.30
C GLN A 242 -4.94 -17.67 -9.72
N PHE A 243 -5.92 -16.93 -9.21
CA PHE A 243 -7.34 -17.15 -9.49
C PHE A 243 -7.90 -16.19 -10.54
N VAL A 244 -7.07 -15.27 -11.06
CA VAL A 244 -7.46 -14.41 -12.19
C VAL A 244 -7.81 -15.28 -13.40
N GLY A 245 -8.94 -14.97 -14.03
CA GLY A 245 -9.55 -15.74 -15.12
C GLY A 245 -10.59 -16.77 -14.66
N ASN A 246 -10.70 -17.06 -13.36
CA ASN A 246 -11.76 -17.95 -12.84
C ASN A 246 -13.12 -17.21 -12.80
N PRO A 247 -14.24 -17.94 -12.87
CA PRO A 247 -15.55 -17.33 -13.05
C PRO A 247 -16.04 -16.55 -11.82
N TYR A 248 -16.85 -15.53 -12.05
CA TYR A 248 -17.65 -14.93 -11.00
C TYR A 248 -18.94 -15.74 -10.82
N VAL A 249 -19.32 -16.02 -9.58
CA VAL A 249 -20.60 -16.65 -9.25
C VAL A 249 -21.22 -15.93 -8.07
N TRP A 250 -22.40 -15.33 -8.28
CA TRP A 250 -23.13 -14.67 -7.20
C TRP A 250 -23.38 -15.61 -6.03
N GLY A 251 -22.99 -15.22 -4.82
CA GLY A 251 -23.07 -16.07 -3.63
C GLY A 251 -21.93 -17.09 -3.50
N GLY A 252 -21.04 -17.19 -4.49
CA GLY A 252 -19.94 -18.16 -4.53
C GLY A 252 -18.78 -17.84 -3.59
N THR A 253 -18.12 -18.88 -3.09
CA THR A 253 -16.91 -18.82 -2.24
C THR A 253 -15.85 -19.82 -2.71
N SER A 254 -15.87 -20.21 -3.99
CA SER A 254 -14.92 -21.17 -4.54
C SER A 254 -13.93 -20.45 -5.44
N LEU A 255 -12.66 -20.37 -5.05
CA LEU A 255 -11.63 -19.68 -5.82
C LEU A 255 -11.42 -20.27 -7.23
N THR A 256 -11.82 -21.53 -7.48
CA THR A 256 -11.69 -22.22 -8.78
C THR A 256 -13.01 -22.38 -9.54
N ASN A 257 -14.07 -22.83 -8.87
CA ASN A 257 -15.41 -23.02 -9.47
C ASN A 257 -16.32 -21.77 -9.45
N GLY A 258 -15.86 -20.68 -8.84
CA GLY A 258 -16.48 -19.36 -8.90
C GLY A 258 -16.79 -18.72 -7.55
N ALA A 259 -16.55 -17.41 -7.48
CA ALA A 259 -16.74 -16.58 -6.29
C ALA A 259 -17.38 -15.22 -6.64
N ASP A 260 -18.10 -14.61 -5.70
CA ASP A 260 -18.48 -13.20 -5.80
C ASP A 260 -17.42 -12.29 -5.15
N CYS A 261 -17.57 -10.96 -5.26
CA CYS A 261 -16.58 -10.00 -4.78
C CYS A 261 -16.17 -10.24 -3.32
N SER A 262 -17.15 -10.31 -2.42
CA SER A 262 -16.94 -10.56 -0.99
C SER A 262 -16.48 -12.00 -0.68
N GLY A 263 -16.94 -12.99 -1.45
CA GLY A 263 -16.56 -14.39 -1.31
C GLY A 263 -15.14 -14.67 -1.81
N PHE A 264 -14.66 -13.92 -2.80
CA PHE A 264 -13.29 -13.97 -3.27
C PHE A 264 -12.33 -13.48 -2.20
N VAL A 265 -12.49 -12.24 -1.73
CA VAL A 265 -11.60 -11.67 -0.70
C VAL A 265 -11.70 -12.43 0.62
N GLN A 266 -12.88 -12.94 0.99
CA GLN A 266 -13.05 -13.82 2.14
C GLN A 266 -12.14 -15.05 2.06
N GLN A 267 -12.06 -15.69 0.89
CA GLN A 267 -11.30 -16.92 0.73
C GLN A 267 -9.80 -16.66 0.62
N ILE A 268 -9.38 -15.54 0.03
CA ILE A 268 -7.98 -15.09 0.07
C ILE A 268 -7.56 -14.87 1.52
N TYR A 269 -8.29 -14.05 2.28
CA TYR A 269 -7.96 -13.75 3.68
C TYR A 269 -8.00 -14.97 4.59
N LYS A 270 -8.95 -15.90 4.35
CA LYS A 270 -9.03 -17.17 5.08
C LYS A 270 -7.79 -18.04 4.88
N ALA A 271 -7.18 -18.03 3.70
CA ALA A 271 -5.93 -18.75 3.46
C ALA A 271 -4.77 -18.21 4.32
N TYR A 272 -4.84 -16.95 4.73
CA TYR A 272 -3.87 -16.27 5.61
C TYR A 272 -4.35 -16.19 7.07
N GLY A 273 -5.37 -16.99 7.46
CA GLY A 273 -5.81 -17.12 8.84
C GLY A 273 -6.79 -16.04 9.33
N TYR A 274 -7.34 -15.22 8.44
CA TYR A 274 -8.33 -14.19 8.78
C TYR A 274 -9.74 -14.61 8.38
N ASP A 275 -10.63 -14.75 9.36
CA ASP A 275 -12.03 -15.10 9.15
C ASP A 275 -12.89 -13.85 8.88
N LEU A 276 -13.00 -13.46 7.61
CA LEU A 276 -13.83 -12.31 7.22
C LEU A 276 -15.34 -12.62 7.24
N PRO A 277 -16.19 -11.64 7.59
CA PRO A 277 -17.63 -11.71 7.34
C PRO A 277 -17.96 -12.03 5.88
N ARG A 278 -19.14 -12.59 5.62
CA ARG A 278 -19.51 -13.06 4.28
C ARG A 278 -19.78 -11.95 3.28
N VAL A 279 -20.35 -10.83 3.70
CA VAL A 279 -20.84 -9.78 2.81
C VAL A 279 -19.97 -8.53 2.88
N ALA A 280 -19.85 -7.81 1.76
CA ALA A 280 -19.00 -6.62 1.63
C ALA A 280 -19.37 -5.52 2.66
N GLU A 281 -20.66 -5.37 2.99
CA GLU A 281 -21.12 -4.42 4.01
C GLU A 281 -20.49 -4.69 5.38
N ASP A 282 -20.51 -5.94 5.85
CA ASP A 282 -19.90 -6.31 7.14
C ASP A 282 -18.37 -6.25 7.07
N GLN A 283 -17.78 -6.69 5.95
CA GLN A 283 -16.34 -6.60 5.70
C GLN A 283 -15.85 -5.16 5.77
N SER A 284 -16.65 -4.19 5.31
CA SER A 284 -16.31 -2.76 5.35
C SER A 284 -16.14 -2.19 6.76
N GLN A 285 -16.61 -2.92 7.77
CA GLN A 285 -16.47 -2.59 9.20
C GLN A 285 -15.43 -3.48 9.90
N TYR A 286 -14.77 -4.39 9.18
CA TYR A 286 -13.82 -5.35 9.73
C TYR A 286 -12.38 -4.83 9.58
N GLY A 287 -11.68 -4.63 10.71
CA GLY A 287 -10.33 -4.06 10.73
C GLY A 287 -10.31 -2.54 10.93
N THR A 288 -9.19 -1.91 10.57
CA THR A 288 -8.98 -0.46 10.73
C THR A 288 -9.42 0.26 9.46
N LYS A 289 -10.36 1.20 9.59
CA LYS A 289 -10.80 2.05 8.49
C LYS A 289 -9.70 3.05 8.12
N ILE A 290 -9.27 3.04 6.86
CA ILE A 290 -8.24 3.92 6.33
C ILE A 290 -8.74 4.65 5.06
N PRO A 291 -8.13 5.80 4.72
CA PRO A 291 -8.34 6.42 3.42
C PRO A 291 -7.92 5.49 2.27
N VAL A 292 -8.56 5.61 1.11
CA VAL A 292 -8.24 4.74 -0.06
C VAL A 292 -6.83 5.07 -0.58
N GLU A 293 -6.42 6.33 -0.48
CA GLU A 293 -5.09 6.81 -0.84
C GLU A 293 -3.98 6.28 0.07
N ASP A 294 -4.31 5.89 1.30
CA ASP A 294 -3.37 5.27 2.24
C ASP A 294 -3.33 3.73 2.07
N ALA A 295 -4.09 3.18 1.12
CA ALA A 295 -4.17 1.74 0.91
C ALA A 295 -2.81 1.15 0.52
N GLN A 296 -2.51 0.00 1.10
CA GLN A 296 -1.33 -0.81 0.80
C GLN A 296 -1.75 -2.16 0.22
N PRO A 297 -0.88 -2.84 -0.55
CA PRO A 297 -1.20 -4.15 -1.10
C PRO A 297 -1.81 -5.08 -0.04
N GLY A 298 -2.93 -5.72 -0.39
CA GLY A 298 -3.73 -6.56 0.50
C GLY A 298 -4.90 -5.83 1.17
N ASP A 299 -4.86 -4.50 1.37
CA ASP A 299 -5.97 -3.76 1.96
C ASP A 299 -7.24 -3.87 1.09
N LEU A 300 -8.42 -3.85 1.71
CA LEU A 300 -9.70 -3.98 1.01
C LEU A 300 -10.31 -2.60 0.75
N ILE A 301 -10.64 -2.29 -0.50
CA ILE A 301 -11.31 -1.04 -0.89
C ILE A 301 -12.79 -1.34 -1.13
N PHE A 302 -13.68 -0.50 -0.58
CA PHE A 302 -15.13 -0.68 -0.66
C PHE A 302 -15.78 0.40 -1.51
N TYR A 303 -16.78 -0.03 -2.29
CA TYR A 303 -17.58 0.86 -3.12
C TYR A 303 -19.02 0.91 -2.61
N ALA A 304 -19.56 2.11 -2.52
CA ALA A 304 -20.92 2.32 -2.02
C ALA A 304 -21.72 3.28 -2.89
N LYS A 305 -23.03 3.02 -2.96
CA LYS A 305 -23.98 3.85 -3.69
C LYS A 305 -25.23 4.03 -2.84
N ASN A 306 -25.72 5.27 -2.74
CA ASN A 306 -26.88 5.62 -1.91
C ASN A 306 -26.75 5.15 -0.44
N GLY A 307 -25.53 5.15 0.10
CA GLY A 307 -25.25 4.74 1.48
C GLY A 307 -25.12 3.23 1.70
N TYR A 308 -25.18 2.40 0.66
CA TYR A 308 -25.03 0.94 0.74
C TYR A 308 -23.75 0.48 0.04
N VAL A 309 -22.93 -0.30 0.75
CA VAL A 309 -21.75 -0.95 0.19
C VAL A 309 -22.20 -2.08 -0.73
N TYR A 310 -21.81 -2.04 -2.00
CA TYR A 310 -22.23 -3.03 -3.00
C TYR A 310 -21.06 -3.84 -3.58
N HIS A 311 -19.82 -3.39 -3.38
CA HIS A 311 -18.64 -4.05 -3.95
C HIS A 311 -17.41 -3.89 -3.07
N VAL A 312 -16.49 -4.86 -3.18
CA VAL A 312 -15.21 -4.88 -2.49
C VAL A 312 -14.13 -5.42 -3.43
N VAL A 313 -12.94 -4.82 -3.35
CA VAL A 313 -11.76 -5.23 -4.13
C VAL A 313 -10.55 -5.29 -3.21
N MET A 314 -9.56 -6.11 -3.58
CA MET A 314 -8.27 -6.12 -2.90
C MET A 314 -7.30 -5.20 -3.62
N TYR A 315 -6.71 -4.25 -2.92
CA TYR A 315 -5.69 -3.36 -3.49
C TYR A 315 -4.40 -4.13 -3.75
N ALA A 316 -3.81 -3.96 -4.93
CA ALA A 316 -2.62 -4.69 -5.37
C ALA A 316 -1.37 -3.79 -5.50
N GLY A 317 -1.45 -2.51 -5.07
CA GLY A 317 -0.39 -1.53 -5.27
C GLY A 317 -0.54 -0.78 -6.60
N ASP A 318 0.15 0.35 -6.74
CA ASP A 318 0.23 1.16 -7.96
C ASP A 318 -1.14 1.51 -8.60
N GLY A 319 -2.17 1.75 -7.78
CA GLY A 319 -3.53 2.02 -8.27
C GLY A 319 -4.26 0.80 -8.84
N LYS A 320 -3.70 -0.40 -8.73
CA LYS A 320 -4.23 -1.66 -9.26
C LYS A 320 -5.02 -2.42 -8.20
N THR A 321 -5.94 -3.27 -8.67
CA THR A 321 -6.77 -4.12 -7.82
C THR A 321 -6.84 -5.55 -8.35
N ILE A 322 -7.16 -6.50 -7.48
CA ILE A 322 -7.61 -7.84 -7.84
C ILE A 322 -9.03 -8.01 -7.31
N GLU A 323 -9.94 -8.43 -8.18
CA GLU A 323 -11.37 -8.49 -7.84
C GLU A 323 -12.11 -9.58 -8.60
N ALA A 324 -13.16 -10.13 -7.97
CA ALA A 324 -14.22 -10.83 -8.69
C ALA A 324 -15.23 -9.78 -9.17
N ALA A 325 -15.13 -9.36 -10.43
CA ALA A 325 -15.83 -8.18 -10.94
C ALA A 325 -17.31 -8.44 -11.23
N ASN A 326 -17.62 -9.41 -12.11
CA ASN A 326 -18.98 -9.78 -12.51
C ASN A 326 -19.00 -11.06 -13.36
N GLU A 327 -20.21 -11.57 -13.66
CA GLU A 327 -20.44 -12.82 -14.42
C GLU A 327 -19.83 -12.83 -15.83
N ASP A 328 -19.61 -11.68 -16.47
CA ASP A 328 -19.10 -11.60 -17.85
C ASP A 328 -17.58 -11.78 -17.92
N VAL A 329 -16.85 -11.26 -16.93
CA VAL A 329 -15.37 -11.22 -16.95
C VAL A 329 -14.70 -12.02 -15.85
N GLY A 330 -15.42 -12.39 -14.78
CA GLY A 330 -14.90 -13.20 -13.70
C GLY A 330 -13.96 -12.46 -12.75
N ILE A 331 -12.91 -13.16 -12.30
CA ILE A 331 -11.84 -12.60 -11.46
C ILE A 331 -10.79 -11.96 -12.36
N ILE A 332 -10.51 -10.68 -12.17
CA ILE A 332 -9.63 -9.88 -13.03
C ILE A 332 -8.67 -9.02 -12.21
N TYR A 333 -7.66 -8.50 -12.90
CA TYR A 333 -7.02 -7.27 -12.48
C TYR A 333 -7.88 -6.08 -12.90
N GLY A 334 -7.97 -5.10 -12.02
CA GLY A 334 -8.63 -3.82 -12.27
C GLY A 334 -7.76 -2.66 -11.82
N THR A 335 -8.37 -1.47 -11.82
CA THR A 335 -7.81 -0.26 -11.23
C THR A 335 -8.77 0.29 -10.19
N VAL A 336 -8.25 1.06 -9.24
CA VAL A 336 -9.09 1.74 -8.25
C VAL A 336 -10.01 2.73 -8.97
N TYR A 337 -11.31 2.66 -8.68
CA TYR A 337 -12.33 3.48 -9.33
C TYR A 337 -12.93 4.54 -8.40
N ASP A 338 -12.30 5.71 -8.31
CA ASP A 338 -12.55 6.67 -7.23
C ASP A 338 -13.98 7.21 -7.12
N LYS A 339 -14.79 7.18 -8.18
CA LYS A 339 -16.12 7.81 -8.15
C LYS A 339 -17.05 7.21 -7.08
N ASP A 340 -16.97 5.90 -6.86
CA ASP A 340 -17.84 5.17 -5.94
C ASP A 340 -17.06 4.56 -4.77
N ALA A 341 -15.73 4.71 -4.74
CA ALA A 341 -14.88 4.24 -3.65
C ALA A 341 -15.10 5.12 -2.42
N VAL A 342 -15.42 4.52 -1.28
CA VAL A 342 -15.78 5.29 -0.08
C VAL A 342 -14.72 5.24 1.01
N TRP A 343 -14.09 4.08 1.24
CA TRP A 343 -12.96 3.91 2.14
C TRP A 343 -12.30 2.55 1.92
N ALA A 344 -11.11 2.37 2.48
CA ALA A 344 -10.45 1.08 2.60
C ALA A 344 -10.44 0.57 4.05
N THR A 345 -10.28 -0.74 4.23
CA THR A 345 -10.01 -1.35 5.53
C THR A 345 -8.65 -2.03 5.48
N ARG A 346 -7.80 -1.67 6.45
CA ARG A 346 -6.57 -2.37 6.76
C ARG A 346 -6.86 -3.43 7.81
N ILE A 347 -6.76 -4.68 7.38
CA ILE A 347 -6.94 -5.86 8.24
C ILE A 347 -5.58 -6.41 8.65
N LEU A 348 -4.61 -6.32 7.75
CA LEU A 348 -3.22 -6.67 8.00
C LEU A 348 -2.60 -5.63 8.93
N ASP A 349 -2.06 -6.08 10.05
CA ASP A 349 -1.23 -5.24 10.89
C ASP A 349 0.15 -5.11 10.20
N ASP A 350 0.64 -3.90 9.96
CA ASP A 350 2.02 -3.72 9.47
C ASP A 350 3.04 -3.96 10.59
N ASN A 351 2.58 -4.00 11.85
CA ASN A 351 3.29 -4.59 12.99
C ASN A 351 2.98 -6.09 13.15
N TYR A 352 2.44 -6.73 12.11
CA TYR A 352 2.52 -8.17 11.99
C TYR A 352 4.00 -8.51 11.75
N THR A 353 4.75 -8.59 12.85
CA THR A 353 5.62 -9.74 13.01
C THR A 353 4.72 -10.93 12.70
N VAL A 354 4.90 -11.50 11.51
CA VAL A 354 4.35 -12.80 11.17
C VAL A 354 4.54 -13.66 12.41
N ALA A 355 3.46 -14.25 12.91
CA ALA A 355 3.59 -15.33 13.87
C ALA A 355 4.44 -16.39 13.17
N GLY A 356 5.75 -16.35 13.47
CA GLY A 356 6.79 -16.82 12.56
C GLY A 356 7.73 -15.68 12.21
N GLY A 357 8.31 -15.00 13.23
CA GLY A 357 9.45 -14.14 12.95
C GLY A 357 10.43 -15.00 12.19
N GLY A 358 10.87 -14.58 11.00
CA GLY A 358 11.61 -15.41 10.05
C GLY A 358 12.62 -16.32 10.76
N ILE A 359 12.93 -17.48 10.20
CA ILE A 359 13.60 -18.64 10.83
C ILE A 359 14.72 -18.37 11.88
N GLY A 360 15.36 -17.20 11.89
CA GLY A 360 16.31 -16.73 12.88
C GLY A 360 15.74 -16.11 14.17
N THR A 361 14.43 -15.91 14.33
CA THR A 361 13.87 -15.42 15.60
C THR A 361 13.68 -16.56 16.59
N VAL A 362 14.18 -16.42 17.81
CA VAL A 362 13.96 -17.42 18.87
C VAL A 362 12.61 -17.12 19.52
N ASN A 363 11.64 -18.02 19.34
CA ASN A 363 10.29 -17.90 19.90
C ASN A 363 9.94 -19.01 20.92
N ALA A 364 10.86 -19.96 21.16
CA ALA A 364 10.71 -20.98 22.19
C ALA A 364 11.23 -20.48 23.55
N THR A 365 10.45 -20.71 24.60
CA THR A 365 10.89 -20.51 26.00
C THR A 365 11.47 -21.81 26.57
N GLU A 366 12.30 -21.75 27.61
CA GLU A 366 12.89 -22.94 28.25
C GLU A 366 11.82 -23.97 28.69
N GLU A 367 10.63 -23.49 29.06
CA GLU A 367 9.52 -24.34 29.50
C GLU A 367 8.89 -25.15 28.36
N MET A 368 9.04 -24.70 27.12
CA MET A 368 8.46 -25.34 25.93
C MET A 368 9.28 -26.55 25.45
N TYR A 369 10.55 -26.68 25.86
CA TYR A 369 11.42 -27.78 25.42
C TYR A 369 10.98 -29.13 25.99
N GLY A 370 10.54 -30.02 25.12
CA GLY A 370 10.11 -31.38 25.40
C GLY A 370 11.17 -32.43 25.10
N ALA A 371 10.73 -33.59 24.61
CA ALA A 371 11.62 -34.71 24.33
C ALA A 371 12.59 -34.38 23.19
N ASP A 372 13.85 -34.75 23.37
CA ASP A 372 14.90 -34.67 22.36
C ASP A 372 14.69 -35.77 21.29
N LEU A 373 14.54 -35.35 20.04
CA LEU A 373 14.41 -36.23 18.87
C LEU A 373 15.76 -36.55 18.23
N GLY A 374 16.83 -35.88 18.68
CA GLY A 374 18.20 -35.99 18.20
C GLY A 374 18.53 -35.00 17.08
N ASN A 375 19.68 -35.21 16.46
CA ASN A 375 20.22 -34.35 15.43
C ASN A 375 19.61 -34.65 14.05
N PHE A 376 19.16 -33.60 13.36
CA PHE A 376 18.58 -33.65 12.02
C PHE A 376 19.39 -32.81 11.04
N THR A 377 19.43 -33.26 9.79
CA THR A 377 19.84 -32.42 8.66
C THR A 377 18.71 -31.43 8.37
N ILE A 378 19.03 -30.15 8.32
CA ILE A 378 18.09 -29.07 8.02
C ILE A 378 18.45 -28.47 6.66
N THR A 379 17.48 -28.46 5.76
CA THR A 379 17.53 -27.76 4.47
C THR A 379 16.40 -26.75 4.37
N TYR A 380 16.37 -25.96 3.31
CA TYR A 380 15.37 -24.93 3.10
C TYR A 380 14.79 -25.02 1.69
N TYR A 381 13.50 -24.70 1.56
CA TYR A 381 12.79 -24.76 0.28
C TYR A 381 11.79 -23.61 0.12
N CYS A 382 11.49 -23.24 -1.12
CA CYS A 382 10.39 -22.34 -1.47
C CYS A 382 9.28 -23.06 -2.22
N ALA A 383 8.12 -22.38 -2.34
CA ALA A 383 6.97 -22.83 -3.11
C ALA A 383 7.20 -22.77 -4.63
N CYS A 384 8.35 -22.29 -5.07
CA CYS A 384 8.76 -22.21 -6.47
C CYS A 384 8.79 -23.60 -7.16
N GLU A 385 8.53 -23.62 -8.47
CA GLU A 385 8.52 -24.86 -9.26
C GLU A 385 9.87 -25.61 -9.22
N ILE A 386 10.98 -24.88 -9.07
CA ILE A 386 12.33 -25.45 -8.96
C ILE A 386 12.49 -26.30 -7.69
N CYS A 387 11.93 -25.86 -6.56
CA CYS A 387 12.02 -26.60 -5.30
C CYS A 387 10.91 -27.65 -5.16
N CYS A 388 9.69 -27.34 -5.61
CA CYS A 388 8.51 -28.16 -5.31
C CYS A 388 8.00 -29.00 -6.50
N ASN A 389 8.53 -28.83 -7.72
CA ASN A 389 8.00 -29.39 -8.98
C ASN A 389 6.55 -28.96 -9.32
N LYS A 390 5.97 -28.09 -8.50
CA LYS A 390 4.64 -27.46 -8.60
C LYS A 390 4.70 -26.14 -7.83
N ALA A 391 4.07 -25.09 -8.34
CA ALA A 391 4.08 -23.76 -7.72
C ALA A 391 2.77 -23.42 -6.99
N ASP A 392 2.14 -24.41 -6.35
CA ASP A 392 0.84 -24.21 -5.70
C ASP A 392 0.95 -23.69 -4.26
N GLY A 393 2.12 -23.80 -3.62
CA GLY A 393 2.32 -23.38 -2.24
C GLY A 393 1.44 -24.14 -1.24
N ILE A 394 0.96 -25.34 -1.60
CA ILE A 394 0.09 -26.15 -0.75
C ILE A 394 0.86 -27.32 -0.17
N THR A 395 0.89 -27.39 1.15
CA THR A 395 1.49 -28.46 1.94
C THR A 395 0.79 -29.79 1.72
N ALA A 396 1.46 -30.89 2.06
CA ALA A 396 0.86 -32.22 2.09
C ALA A 396 -0.41 -32.33 2.96
N THR A 397 -0.56 -31.46 3.97
CA THR A 397 -1.76 -31.41 4.82
C THR A 397 -2.89 -30.55 4.25
N GLY A 398 -2.68 -29.92 3.09
CA GLY A 398 -3.70 -29.13 2.38
C GLY A 398 -3.80 -27.68 2.87
N THR A 399 -2.84 -27.22 3.68
CA THR A 399 -2.71 -25.82 4.11
C THR A 399 -1.69 -25.09 3.25
N PRO A 400 -1.77 -23.76 3.11
CA PRO A 400 -0.68 -22.99 2.54
C PRO A 400 0.60 -23.13 3.36
N VAL A 401 1.75 -23.12 2.70
CA VAL A 401 3.07 -23.02 3.34
C VAL A 401 3.24 -21.65 4.00
N ILE A 402 3.82 -21.60 5.19
CA ILE A 402 4.04 -20.39 5.98
C ILE A 402 5.48 -20.36 6.51
N GLU A 403 6.25 -19.33 6.17
CA GLU A 403 7.64 -19.19 6.65
C GLU A 403 7.68 -19.00 8.17
N GLY A 404 8.67 -19.61 8.84
CA GLY A 404 8.72 -19.61 10.30
C GLY A 404 7.64 -20.49 10.95
N GLN A 405 6.95 -21.32 10.18
CA GLN A 405 6.00 -22.29 10.71
C GLN A 405 6.15 -23.62 10.01
N THR A 406 5.99 -23.64 8.70
CA THR A 406 5.87 -24.87 7.94
C THR A 406 7.22 -25.54 7.78
N ILE A 407 7.25 -26.82 8.16
CA ILE A 407 8.35 -27.72 7.83
C ILE A 407 7.84 -28.94 7.07
N ALA A 408 8.62 -29.36 6.09
CA ALA A 408 8.48 -30.65 5.46
C ALA A 408 9.26 -31.70 6.26
N VAL A 409 8.60 -32.83 6.57
CA VAL A 409 9.17 -33.89 7.42
C VAL A 409 8.90 -35.28 6.84
N ASP A 410 9.57 -36.29 7.39
CA ASP A 410 9.13 -37.68 7.27
C ASP A 410 8.01 -37.95 8.30
N PRO A 411 6.74 -38.10 7.88
CA PRO A 411 5.61 -38.25 8.80
C PRO A 411 5.66 -39.54 9.62
N SER A 412 6.51 -40.51 9.25
CA SER A 412 6.74 -41.71 10.07
C SER A 412 7.67 -41.46 11.26
N VAL A 413 8.42 -40.36 11.25
CA VAL A 413 9.32 -39.91 12.33
C VAL A 413 8.70 -38.75 13.10
N ILE A 414 8.20 -37.73 12.40
CA ILE A 414 7.53 -36.56 12.97
C ILE A 414 6.13 -36.48 12.35
N PRO A 415 5.07 -36.96 13.04
CA PRO A 415 3.71 -36.92 12.49
C PRO A 415 3.24 -35.50 12.17
N TYR A 416 2.35 -35.36 11.18
CA TYR A 416 1.75 -34.05 10.87
C TYR A 416 1.04 -33.42 12.07
N GLY A 417 1.09 -32.09 12.14
CA GLY A 417 0.60 -31.28 13.26
C GLY A 417 1.54 -31.26 14.47
N THR A 418 2.60 -32.07 14.48
CA THR A 418 3.61 -32.04 15.55
C THR A 418 4.36 -30.72 15.51
N LYS A 419 4.47 -30.07 16.68
CA LYS A 419 5.30 -28.88 16.84
C LYS A 419 6.68 -29.28 17.36
N VAL A 420 7.72 -28.74 16.73
CA VAL A 420 9.12 -29.00 17.08
C VAL A 420 9.88 -27.70 17.28
N ILE A 421 10.95 -27.75 18.07
CA ILE A 421 11.86 -26.64 18.30
C ILE A 421 13.18 -26.94 17.59
N ILE A 422 13.59 -26.04 16.72
CA ILE A 422 14.86 -26.10 15.97
C ILE A 422 15.57 -24.77 16.18
N GLY A 423 16.77 -24.77 16.74
CA GLY A 423 17.53 -23.53 16.97
C GLY A 423 16.83 -22.49 17.86
N GLY A 424 15.86 -22.91 18.68
CA GLY A 424 15.05 -22.02 19.51
C GLY A 424 13.80 -21.47 18.84
N HIS A 425 13.48 -21.93 17.63
CA HIS A 425 12.27 -21.56 16.90
C HIS A 425 11.29 -22.73 16.82
N VAL A 426 10.00 -22.45 17.02
CA VAL A 426 8.91 -23.43 16.96
C VAL A 426 8.35 -23.54 15.55
N PHE A 427 8.41 -24.73 14.99
CA PHE A 427 7.85 -25.09 13.69
C PHE A 427 6.72 -26.10 13.85
N THR A 428 5.90 -26.25 12.81
CA THR A 428 4.81 -27.23 12.71
C THR A 428 5.02 -28.12 11.50
N ALA A 429 4.98 -29.44 11.71
CA ALA A 429 5.05 -30.44 10.66
C ALA A 429 3.77 -30.43 9.81
N GLU A 430 3.84 -29.84 8.62
CA GLU A 430 2.66 -29.64 7.76
C GLU A 430 2.88 -30.20 6.35
N ASP A 431 4.13 -30.44 5.94
CA ASP A 431 4.47 -30.80 4.58
C ASP A 431 5.35 -32.06 4.48
N CYS A 432 5.55 -32.58 3.27
CA CYS A 432 6.52 -33.63 2.99
C CYS A 432 7.11 -33.53 1.59
N GLY A 433 8.40 -33.85 1.46
CA GLY A 433 9.09 -33.96 0.19
C GLY A 433 9.55 -35.39 -0.08
N GLY A 434 9.71 -35.75 -1.37
CA GLY A 434 10.23 -37.07 -1.76
C GLY A 434 11.64 -37.34 -1.22
N ALA A 435 12.46 -36.29 -1.10
CA ALA A 435 13.82 -36.33 -0.54
C ALA A 435 13.86 -36.32 0.99
N ILE A 436 12.78 -35.92 1.66
CA ILE A 436 12.72 -35.76 3.11
C ILE A 436 12.39 -37.09 3.75
N LYS A 437 13.42 -37.75 4.32
CA LYS A 437 13.35 -39.09 4.93
C LYS A 437 14.14 -39.15 6.22
N LYS A 438 13.59 -39.85 7.22
CA LYS A 438 14.21 -40.04 8.53
C LYS A 438 14.57 -38.71 9.22
N ASN A 439 15.84 -38.50 9.55
CA ASN A 439 16.34 -37.33 10.27
C ASN A 439 16.69 -36.17 9.31
N HIS A 440 15.75 -35.83 8.43
CA HIS A 440 15.87 -34.70 7.51
C HIS A 440 14.59 -33.88 7.62
N ILE A 441 14.74 -32.58 7.82
CA ILE A 441 13.66 -31.59 7.82
C ILE A 441 13.98 -30.53 6.74
N ASP A 442 12.99 -30.17 5.95
CA ASP A 442 13.04 -29.02 5.05
C ASP A 442 12.23 -27.88 5.67
N VAL A 443 12.85 -26.72 5.87
CA VAL A 443 12.17 -25.55 6.43
C VAL A 443 11.69 -24.67 5.28
N TYR A 444 10.40 -24.36 5.28
CA TYR A 444 9.87 -23.47 4.27
C TYR A 444 10.36 -22.03 4.50
N VAL A 445 10.82 -21.41 3.41
CA VAL A 445 11.19 -20.00 3.33
C VAL A 445 10.52 -19.35 2.12
N ASN A 446 10.31 -18.05 2.19
CA ASN A 446 9.50 -17.33 1.21
C ASN A 446 10.20 -17.18 -0.14
N SER A 447 11.54 -17.20 -0.19
CA SER A 447 12.30 -16.98 -1.43
C SER A 447 13.28 -18.11 -1.78
N HIS A 448 13.46 -18.33 -3.08
CA HIS A 448 14.45 -19.30 -3.59
C HIS A 448 15.89 -18.90 -3.25
N GLU A 449 16.16 -17.60 -3.31
CA GLU A 449 17.49 -17.05 -3.01
C GLU A 449 17.85 -17.27 -1.55
N GLU A 450 16.91 -17.05 -0.63
CA GLU A 450 17.10 -17.32 0.80
C GLU A 450 17.30 -18.82 1.08
N ALA A 451 16.51 -19.68 0.45
CA ALA A 451 16.68 -21.13 0.56
C ALA A 451 18.11 -21.57 0.17
N LEU A 452 18.65 -20.98 -0.90
CA LEU A 452 20.02 -21.24 -1.36
C LEU A 452 21.07 -20.64 -0.40
N ALA A 453 20.85 -19.44 0.11
CA ALA A 453 21.79 -18.75 0.99
C ALA A 453 21.96 -19.46 2.35
N LEU A 454 20.88 -20.02 2.89
CA LEU A 454 20.87 -20.74 4.16
C LEU A 454 21.52 -22.12 4.08
N GLY A 455 21.53 -22.73 2.90
CA GLY A 455 22.25 -23.96 2.60
C GLY A 455 21.80 -25.16 3.45
N VAL A 456 22.74 -26.02 3.84
CA VAL A 456 22.47 -27.23 4.61
C VAL A 456 23.14 -27.12 5.97
N THR A 457 22.37 -27.34 7.04
CA THR A 457 22.86 -27.31 8.42
C THR A 457 22.46 -28.57 9.17
N ASN A 458 22.96 -28.74 10.40
CA ASN A 458 22.50 -29.77 11.33
C ASN A 458 22.04 -29.10 12.62
N ALA A 459 20.92 -29.55 13.18
CA ALA A 459 20.39 -29.04 14.42
C ALA A 459 19.77 -30.15 15.28
N GLU A 460 19.91 -30.03 16.60
CA GLU A 460 19.12 -30.82 17.54
C GLU A 460 17.67 -30.37 17.49
N VAL A 461 16.76 -31.34 17.45
CA VAL A 461 15.32 -31.10 17.31
C VAL A 461 14.61 -31.60 18.55
N TYR A 462 13.77 -30.75 19.14
CA TYR A 462 13.00 -31.08 20.35
C TYR A 462 11.51 -31.05 20.06
N LEU A 463 10.72 -31.92 20.67
CA LEU A 463 9.26 -31.76 20.70
C LEU A 463 8.89 -30.54 21.55
N VAL A 464 7.84 -29.82 21.16
CA VAL A 464 7.19 -28.86 22.06
C VAL A 464 6.37 -29.62 23.11
N LYS A 465 6.45 -29.20 24.38
CA LYS A 465 5.68 -29.77 25.50
C LYS A 465 4.19 -29.47 25.46
#